data_AF-A0A087DA32-F1
#
_entry.id   AF-A0A087DA32-F1
#
_cell.length_a   1.000
_cell.length_b   1.000
_cell.length_c   1.000
_cell.angle_alpha   90.00
_cell.angle_beta   90.00
_cell.angle_gamma   90.00
#
_symmetry.space_group_name_H-M   'P 1'
#
loop_
_entity.id
_entity.type
_entity.pdbx_description
1 polymer ?
#
loop_
_entity_poly.entity_id
_entity_poly.type
_entity_poly.pdbx_seq_one_letter_code
_entity_poly.pdbx_strand_id
1 'polypeptide(L)'
;MTLRKPLDSSVSVMLRALAENLSMSCFAGDGIIRRMRIVIQRVSHASVDVVNELGTLDPTFEPQQIGPGYMILVGVSDTDGDAEVAWLAHKVLNLRVFEDEQGKMNRSIQDIGGEILSISQFTLYADVHKGNRPSFIKAGKPEHADITWIKFNEALRSGGVPVREGRFGAHMRVGLVNDGPVTIIVDTETNMPHKG
;
A
#
# COMPACT_ATOMS: atom_id res chain seq x y z
N MET A 1 -48.86 38.83 -18.39
CA MET A 1 -48.97 37.99 -17.18
C MET A 1 -48.82 36.55 -17.62
N THR A 2 -47.58 36.09 -17.80
CA THR A 2 -47.28 34.80 -18.45
C THR A 2 -47.01 33.78 -17.35
N LEU A 3 -47.99 32.90 -17.13
CA LEU A 3 -47.93 31.80 -16.16
C LEU A 3 -46.84 30.81 -16.57
N ARG A 4 -45.72 30.77 -15.83
CA ARG A 4 -44.78 29.66 -15.88
C ARG A 4 -45.46 28.44 -15.28
N LYS A 5 -45.74 27.41 -16.09
CA LYS A 5 -46.13 26.08 -15.58
C LYS A 5 -44.98 25.54 -14.71
N PRO A 6 -45.24 24.97 -13.52
CA PRO A 6 -44.22 24.27 -12.76
C PRO A 6 -43.75 23.05 -13.55
N LEU A 7 -42.43 22.80 -13.56
CA LEU A 7 -41.87 21.56 -14.10
C LEU A 7 -42.44 20.37 -13.31
N ASP A 8 -42.81 19.32 -14.03
CA ASP A 8 -43.26 18.05 -13.49
C ASP A 8 -42.24 17.49 -12.48
N SER A 9 -42.73 16.98 -11.34
CA SER A 9 -41.90 16.47 -10.24
C SER A 9 -40.96 15.35 -10.68
N SER A 10 -41.33 14.60 -11.73
CA SER A 10 -40.51 13.58 -12.36
C SER A 10 -39.24 14.17 -13.00
N VAL A 11 -39.36 15.33 -13.65
CA VAL A 11 -38.26 16.04 -14.32
C VAL A 11 -37.32 16.69 -13.30
N SER A 12 -37.85 17.18 -12.17
CA SER A 12 -37.03 17.73 -11.08
C SER A 12 -36.20 16.68 -10.36
N VAL A 13 -36.70 15.45 -10.22
CA VAL A 13 -35.93 14.33 -9.63
C VAL A 13 -34.86 13.83 -10.62
N MET A 14 -35.19 13.75 -11.91
CA MET A 14 -34.23 13.38 -12.94
C MET A 14 -33.11 14.42 -13.10
N LEU A 15 -33.40 15.72 -13.03
CA LEU A 15 -32.38 16.77 -13.03
C LEU A 15 -31.49 16.76 -11.78
N ARG A 16 -32.04 16.39 -10.60
CA ARG A 16 -31.23 16.23 -9.38
C ARG A 16 -30.33 15.00 -9.46
N ALA A 17 -30.84 13.87 -9.96
CA ALA A 17 -30.03 12.67 -10.19
C ALA A 17 -28.94 12.89 -11.25
N LEU A 18 -29.21 13.70 -12.28
CA LEU A 18 -28.21 14.11 -13.28
C LEU A 18 -27.18 15.10 -12.69
N ALA A 19 -27.60 16.04 -11.83
CA ALA A 19 -26.69 16.97 -11.15
C ALA A 19 -25.79 16.28 -10.11
N GLU A 20 -26.30 15.27 -9.39
CA GLU A 20 -25.52 14.45 -8.47
C GLU A 20 -24.52 13.53 -9.22
N ASN A 21 -24.90 13.00 -10.39
CA ASN A 21 -23.96 12.28 -11.27
C ASN A 21 -22.94 13.20 -11.96
N LEU A 22 -23.27 14.45 -12.24
CA LEU A 22 -22.38 15.45 -12.85
C LEU A 22 -21.43 16.10 -11.83
N SER A 23 -21.74 16.06 -10.53
CA SER A 23 -20.81 16.42 -9.45
C SER A 23 -19.67 15.42 -9.28
N MET A 24 -19.76 14.24 -9.90
CA MET A 24 -18.77 13.16 -9.79
C MET A 24 -17.77 13.13 -10.96
N SER A 25 -17.85 14.09 -11.89
CA SER A 25 -17.09 14.03 -13.15
C SER A 25 -16.56 15.38 -13.62
N CYS A 26 -16.03 16.24 -12.75
CA CYS A 26 -15.34 17.48 -13.16
C CYS A 26 -14.30 17.95 -12.13
N PHE A 27 -13.17 17.25 -12.02
CA PHE A 27 -11.86 17.86 -11.74
C PHE A 27 -10.85 17.20 -12.67
N ALA A 28 -10.70 17.76 -13.86
CA ALA A 28 -9.67 17.36 -14.81
C ALA A 28 -8.35 18.05 -14.43
N GLY A 29 -7.64 17.44 -13.49
CA GLY A 29 -6.19 17.54 -13.35
C GLY A 29 -5.68 16.10 -13.28
N ASP A 30 -5.25 15.53 -14.41
CA ASP A 30 -4.82 14.13 -14.58
C ASP A 30 -5.41 13.14 -13.55
N GLY A 31 -6.73 12.94 -13.63
CA GLY A 31 -7.57 12.20 -12.67
C GLY A 31 -7.37 10.67 -12.65
N ILE A 32 -6.12 10.21 -12.68
CA ILE A 32 -5.78 8.82 -12.38
C ILE A 32 -5.68 8.71 -10.86
N ILE A 33 -6.65 8.04 -10.25
CA ILE A 33 -6.61 7.73 -8.82
C ILE A 33 -5.54 6.66 -8.58
N ARG A 34 -4.41 7.07 -7.99
CA ARG A 34 -3.27 6.20 -7.64
C ARG A 34 -3.38 5.76 -6.19
N ARG A 35 -3.07 4.49 -5.90
CA ARG A 35 -3.51 3.84 -4.66
C ARG A 35 -2.49 2.88 -4.06
N MET A 36 -1.19 3.01 -4.36
CA MET A 36 -0.18 2.18 -3.72
C MET A 36 -0.34 2.25 -2.19
N ARG A 37 -0.51 1.07 -1.58
CA ARG A 37 -0.83 0.90 -0.16
C ARG A 37 0.23 0.07 0.50
N ILE A 38 0.71 0.53 1.64
CA ILE A 38 1.62 -0.26 2.47
C ILE A 38 1.13 -0.34 3.91
N VAL A 39 1.42 -1.47 4.55
CA VAL A 39 1.31 -1.64 5.99
C VAL A 39 2.71 -1.87 6.53
N ILE A 40 3.23 -0.89 7.27
CA ILE A 40 4.54 -0.92 7.88
C ILE A 40 4.36 -1.39 9.32
N GLN A 41 5.09 -2.43 9.71
CA GLN A 41 5.12 -2.93 11.07
C GLN A 41 6.55 -2.83 11.60
N ARG A 42 6.73 -2.15 12.73
CA ARG A 42 8.02 -2.16 13.43
C ARG A 42 8.23 -3.54 14.03
N VAL A 43 9.39 -4.14 13.77
CA VAL A 43 9.68 -5.49 14.21
C VAL A 43 11.02 -5.55 14.93
N SER A 44 11.11 -6.41 15.94
CA SER A 44 12.40 -6.80 16.50
C SER A 44 13.06 -7.90 15.66
N HIS A 45 12.24 -8.77 15.05
CA HIS A 45 12.64 -9.79 14.08
C HIS A 45 11.47 -10.09 13.13
N ALA A 46 11.78 -10.43 11.87
CA ALA A 46 10.80 -10.98 10.93
C ALA A 46 11.45 -11.97 9.94
N SER A 47 10.65 -12.88 9.42
CA SER A 47 11.10 -13.91 8.47
C SER A 47 10.02 -14.27 7.45
N VAL A 48 10.45 -14.84 6.34
CA VAL A 48 9.57 -15.42 5.33
C VAL A 48 10.16 -16.72 4.79
N ASP A 49 9.30 -17.70 4.62
CA ASP A 49 9.55 -18.88 3.79
C ASP A 49 8.45 -19.05 2.74
N VAL A 50 8.72 -19.88 1.73
CA VAL A 50 7.77 -20.23 0.66
C VAL A 50 7.41 -21.70 0.80
N VAL A 51 6.14 -21.99 0.58
CA VAL A 51 5.57 -23.33 0.66
C VAL A 51 5.18 -23.79 -0.74
N ASN A 52 5.55 -25.02 -1.09
CA ASN A 52 5.18 -25.64 -2.36
C ASN A 52 3.75 -26.19 -2.34
N GLU A 53 3.29 -26.77 -3.45
CA GLU A 53 1.94 -27.34 -3.60
C GLU A 53 1.65 -28.49 -2.61
N LEU A 54 2.68 -29.14 -2.07
CA LEU A 54 2.56 -30.22 -1.09
C LEU A 54 2.44 -29.70 0.35
N GLY A 55 2.49 -28.38 0.58
CA GLY A 55 2.44 -27.81 1.92
C GLY A 55 3.77 -27.87 2.68
N THR A 56 4.88 -28.22 2.03
CA THR A 56 6.22 -28.25 2.62
C THR A 56 7.08 -27.10 2.12
N LEU A 57 8.21 -26.83 2.78
CA LEU A 57 9.16 -25.80 2.36
C LEU A 57 9.58 -26.01 0.90
N ASP A 58 9.52 -24.94 0.11
CA ASP A 58 10.03 -24.93 -1.26
C ASP A 58 11.57 -24.87 -1.23
N PRO A 59 12.28 -25.93 -1.66
CA PRO A 59 13.74 -25.98 -1.61
C PRO A 59 14.42 -25.00 -2.57
N THR A 60 13.66 -24.37 -3.48
CA THR A 60 14.17 -23.35 -4.42
C THR A 60 14.17 -21.95 -3.84
N PHE A 61 13.57 -21.75 -2.65
CA PHE A 61 13.54 -20.49 -1.95
C PHE A 61 14.39 -20.57 -0.69
N GLU A 62 15.49 -19.82 -0.64
CA GLU A 62 16.25 -19.60 0.58
C GLU A 62 15.40 -18.76 1.56
N PRO A 63 15.03 -19.25 2.75
CA PRO A 63 14.29 -18.47 3.72
C PRO A 63 15.01 -17.16 4.05
N GLN A 64 14.24 -16.07 4.09
CA GLN A 64 14.80 -14.75 4.39
C GLN A 64 14.41 -14.34 5.80
N GLN A 65 15.29 -13.59 6.46
CA GLN A 65 15.05 -13.04 7.78
C GLN A 65 15.75 -11.69 7.96
N ILE A 66 15.22 -10.89 8.87
CA ILE A 66 15.77 -9.60 9.29
C ILE A 66 15.81 -9.51 10.82
N GLY A 67 16.75 -8.72 11.33
CA GLY A 67 16.75 -8.25 12.71
C GLY A 67 15.78 -7.08 12.94
N PRO A 68 16.13 -6.12 13.82
CA PRO A 68 15.33 -4.93 14.06
C PRO A 68 15.10 -4.11 12.79
N GLY A 69 13.86 -3.66 12.59
CA GLY A 69 13.51 -2.84 11.43
C GLY A 69 12.02 -2.88 11.09
N TYR A 70 11.70 -3.10 9.82
CA TYR A 70 10.31 -3.15 9.34
C TYR A 70 9.98 -4.45 8.62
N MET A 71 8.80 -5.00 8.91
CA MET A 71 8.09 -5.88 7.97
C MET A 71 7.04 -5.03 7.25
N ILE A 72 7.06 -5.04 5.92
CA ILE A 72 6.19 -4.21 5.09
C ILE A 72 5.37 -5.10 4.15
N LEU A 73 4.04 -4.99 4.26
CA LEU A 73 3.11 -5.52 3.27
C LEU A 73 2.88 -4.46 2.20
N VAL A 74 3.07 -4.80 0.92
CA VAL A 74 3.03 -3.85 -0.20
C VAL A 74 1.97 -4.23 -1.23
N GLY A 75 0.97 -3.38 -1.38
CA GLY A 75 -0.09 -3.49 -2.38
C GLY A 75 0.09 -2.47 -3.50
N VAL A 76 0.10 -2.93 -4.75
CA VAL A 76 0.17 -2.10 -5.96
C VAL A 76 -1.15 -2.15 -6.74
N SER A 77 -1.55 -1.00 -7.29
CA SER A 77 -2.67 -0.76 -8.22
C SER A 77 -2.14 -0.56 -9.64
N ASP A 78 -2.96 -0.80 -10.67
CA ASP A 78 -2.61 -0.62 -12.11
C ASP A 78 -2.17 0.81 -12.47
N THR A 79 -2.46 1.77 -11.61
CA THR A 79 -2.23 3.20 -11.79
C THR A 79 -0.96 3.71 -11.13
N ASP A 80 -0.32 2.89 -10.31
CA ASP A 80 0.84 3.30 -9.54
C ASP A 80 2.09 3.32 -10.44
N GLY A 81 3.02 4.22 -10.16
CA GLY A 81 4.25 4.33 -10.93
C GLY A 81 5.41 4.91 -10.14
N ASP A 82 6.40 5.40 -10.87
CA ASP A 82 7.68 5.83 -10.29
C ASP A 82 7.53 6.96 -9.26
N ALA A 83 6.50 7.80 -9.38
CA ALA A 83 6.23 8.88 -8.43
C ALA A 83 5.78 8.35 -7.05
N GLU A 84 4.88 7.37 -7.04
CA GLU A 84 4.37 6.73 -5.82
C GLU A 84 5.48 5.92 -5.15
N VAL A 85 6.25 5.18 -5.95
CA VAL A 85 7.42 4.43 -5.51
C VAL A 85 8.43 5.35 -4.82
N ALA A 86 8.84 6.44 -5.48
CA ALA A 86 9.82 7.37 -4.93
C ALA A 86 9.31 8.03 -3.63
N TRP A 87 8.04 8.43 -3.60
CA TRP A 87 7.45 9.05 -2.43
C TRP A 87 7.33 8.09 -1.24
N LEU A 88 6.83 6.86 -1.46
CA LEU A 88 6.70 5.86 -0.41
C LEU A 88 8.06 5.41 0.12
N ALA A 89 9.04 5.18 -0.76
CA ALA A 89 10.39 4.79 -0.34
C ALA A 89 11.00 5.89 0.55
N HIS A 90 10.90 7.16 0.12
CA HIS A 90 11.33 8.28 0.95
C HIS A 90 10.58 8.32 2.30
N LYS A 91 9.26 8.09 2.30
CA LYS A 91 8.47 8.09 3.54
C LYS A 91 8.87 6.98 4.50
N VAL A 92 9.05 5.76 4.00
CA VAL A 92 9.49 4.60 4.80
C VAL A 92 10.85 4.84 5.43
N LEU A 93 11.82 5.28 4.63
CA LEU A 93 13.20 5.51 5.08
C LEU A 93 13.30 6.57 6.18
N ASN A 94 12.45 7.61 6.12
CA ASN A 94 12.50 8.75 7.03
C ASN A 94 11.47 8.69 8.17
N LEU A 95 10.68 7.61 8.27
CA LEU A 95 9.64 7.49 9.28
C LEU A 95 10.25 7.36 10.67
N ARG A 96 9.96 8.32 11.56
CA ARG A 96 10.52 8.37 12.91
C ARG A 96 9.68 7.58 13.91
N VAL A 97 9.94 6.28 13.98
CA VAL A 97 9.19 5.33 14.82
C VAL A 97 10.09 4.40 15.63
N PHE A 98 11.35 4.77 15.80
CA PHE A 98 12.26 4.13 16.73
C PHE A 98 12.59 5.09 17.86
N GLU A 99 12.81 4.53 19.05
CA GLU A 99 13.13 5.31 20.24
C GLU A 99 14.56 5.87 20.16
N ASP A 100 14.72 7.11 20.63
CA ASP A 100 16.01 7.71 20.94
C ASP A 100 16.48 7.34 22.36
N GLU A 101 17.61 7.90 22.79
CA GLU A 101 18.18 7.67 24.13
C GLU A 101 17.25 8.11 25.28
N GLN A 102 16.23 8.92 25.01
CA GLN A 102 15.24 9.38 25.98
C GLN A 102 13.94 8.57 25.92
N GLY A 103 13.89 7.50 25.11
CA GLY A 103 12.68 6.70 24.89
C GLY A 103 11.63 7.39 24.03
N LYS A 104 11.99 8.44 23.28
CA LYS A 104 11.06 9.16 22.39
C LYS A 104 11.20 8.68 20.95
N MET A 105 10.08 8.58 20.24
CA MET A 105 10.00 8.07 18.86
C MET A 105 10.52 9.11 17.85
N ASN A 106 11.84 9.23 17.74
CA ASN A 106 12.52 10.27 16.96
C ASN A 106 13.51 9.72 15.93
N ARG A 107 13.83 8.42 15.98
CA ARG A 107 14.78 7.78 15.07
C ARG A 107 14.06 7.11 13.91
N SER A 108 14.67 7.22 12.74
CA SER A 108 14.29 6.51 11.51
C SER A 108 14.91 5.12 11.45
N ILE A 109 14.52 4.31 10.45
CA ILE A 109 15.15 3.01 10.21
C ILE A 109 16.63 3.14 9.84
N GLN A 110 17.00 4.24 9.19
CA GLN A 110 18.40 4.53 8.84
C GLN A 110 19.22 4.83 10.11
N ASP A 111 18.65 5.58 11.05
CA ASP A 111 19.33 5.98 12.30
C ASP A 111 19.65 4.78 13.21
N ILE A 112 18.87 3.70 13.13
CA ILE A 112 19.09 2.48 13.92
C ILE A 112 19.88 1.41 13.16
N GLY A 113 20.24 1.65 11.89
CA GLY A 113 20.86 0.64 11.03
C GLY A 113 19.98 -0.59 10.81
N GLY A 114 18.66 -0.40 10.76
CA GLY A 114 17.68 -1.48 10.66
C GLY A 114 17.55 -2.06 9.25
N GLU A 115 16.75 -3.13 9.15
CA GLU A 115 16.53 -3.88 7.91
C GLU A 115 15.04 -3.94 7.52
N ILE A 116 14.73 -4.21 6.25
CA ILE A 116 13.35 -4.32 5.76
C ILE A 116 13.09 -5.74 5.23
N LEU A 117 11.96 -6.32 5.61
CA LEU A 117 11.35 -7.48 4.97
C LEU A 117 10.12 -7.01 4.19
N SER A 118 10.22 -7.00 2.86
CA SER A 118 9.15 -6.56 1.95
C SER A 118 8.38 -7.75 1.39
N ILE A 119 7.05 -7.73 1.52
CA ILE A 119 6.15 -8.79 1.09
C ILE A 119 5.05 -8.20 0.19
N SER A 120 4.92 -8.70 -1.03
CA SER A 120 3.81 -8.33 -1.92
C SER A 120 2.47 -8.78 -1.32
N GLN A 121 1.48 -7.89 -1.28
CA GLN A 121 0.20 -8.10 -0.59
C GLN A 121 -0.98 -7.42 -1.31
N PHE A 122 -1.48 -8.06 -2.37
CA PHE A 122 -2.62 -7.54 -3.14
C PHE A 122 -3.92 -7.43 -2.31
N THR A 123 -4.03 -8.17 -1.20
CA THR A 123 -5.24 -8.17 -0.38
C THR A 123 -5.47 -6.86 0.40
N LEU A 124 -4.50 -5.94 0.41
CA LEU A 124 -4.69 -4.56 0.91
C LEU A 124 -5.75 -3.79 0.11
N TYR A 125 -6.15 -4.30 -1.06
CA TYR A 125 -7.24 -3.79 -1.88
C TYR A 125 -8.56 -4.53 -1.69
N ALA A 126 -8.68 -5.37 -0.66
CA ALA A 126 -9.93 -6.05 -0.32
C ALA A 126 -11.09 -5.05 -0.21
N ASP A 127 -12.12 -5.26 -1.02
CA ASP A 127 -13.44 -4.65 -0.87
C ASP A 127 -14.37 -5.68 -0.22
N VAL A 128 -14.82 -5.35 1.00
CA VAL A 128 -15.70 -6.18 1.82
C VAL A 128 -17.08 -5.54 2.03
N HIS A 129 -17.45 -4.55 1.21
CA HIS A 129 -18.75 -3.89 1.35
C HIS A 129 -19.93 -4.80 0.94
N LYS A 130 -19.71 -5.77 0.05
CA LYS A 130 -20.76 -6.68 -0.46
C LYS A 130 -20.52 -8.12 0.00
N GLY A 131 -21.27 -8.54 1.03
CA GLY A 131 -21.21 -9.91 1.56
C GLY A 131 -19.89 -10.22 2.27
N ASN A 132 -19.60 -11.51 2.49
CA ASN A 132 -18.46 -11.97 3.31
C ASN A 132 -17.23 -12.40 2.50
N ARG A 133 -17.31 -12.41 1.16
CA ARG A 133 -16.19 -12.76 0.28
C ARG A 133 -15.56 -11.46 -0.25
N PRO A 134 -14.30 -11.15 0.09
CA PRO A 134 -13.64 -9.96 -0.42
C PRO A 134 -13.50 -9.98 -1.95
N SER A 135 -13.64 -8.81 -2.56
CA SER A 135 -13.27 -8.55 -3.96
C SER A 135 -11.94 -7.80 -4.02
N PHE A 136 -11.13 -8.03 -5.05
CA PHE A 136 -9.80 -7.43 -5.20
C PHE A 136 -9.62 -6.69 -6.52
N ILE A 137 -10.72 -6.21 -7.11
CA ILE A 137 -10.74 -5.55 -8.44
C ILE A 137 -9.80 -4.33 -8.49
N LYS A 138 -9.49 -3.71 -7.36
CA LYS A 138 -8.61 -2.53 -7.27
C LYS A 138 -7.11 -2.89 -7.20
N ALA A 139 -6.75 -4.17 -7.05
CA ALA A 139 -5.36 -4.59 -7.10
C ALA A 139 -4.84 -4.55 -8.55
N GLY A 140 -3.57 -4.19 -8.71
CA GLY A 140 -2.91 -4.17 -10.01
C GLY A 140 -2.73 -5.57 -10.59
N LYS A 141 -2.59 -5.63 -11.92
CA LYS A 141 -2.28 -6.85 -12.66
C LYS A 141 -0.93 -7.41 -12.20
N PRO A 142 -0.77 -8.75 -12.14
CA PRO A 142 0.43 -9.39 -11.61
C PRO A 142 1.74 -8.84 -12.21
N GLU A 143 1.82 -8.67 -13.53
CA GLU A 143 3.04 -8.22 -14.21
C GLU A 143 3.41 -6.78 -13.82
N HIS A 144 2.42 -5.89 -13.76
CA HIS A 144 2.65 -4.50 -13.36
C HIS A 144 2.97 -4.38 -11.86
N ALA A 145 2.25 -5.15 -11.03
CA ALA A 145 2.44 -5.17 -9.59
C ALA A 145 3.83 -5.70 -9.20
N ASP A 146 4.31 -6.75 -9.86
CA ASP A 146 5.66 -7.31 -9.63
C ASP A 146 6.76 -6.30 -9.99
N ILE A 147 6.70 -5.72 -11.20
CA ILE A 147 7.67 -4.71 -11.64
C ILE A 147 7.70 -3.50 -10.68
N THR A 148 6.54 -3.02 -10.27
CA THR A 148 6.44 -1.85 -9.38
C THR A 148 6.90 -2.16 -7.96
N TRP A 149 6.62 -3.36 -7.46
CA TRP A 149 7.13 -3.84 -6.17
C TRP A 149 8.65 -3.99 -6.17
N ILE A 150 9.24 -4.54 -7.25
CA ILE A 150 10.70 -4.60 -7.44
C ILE A 150 11.30 -3.20 -7.43
N LYS A 151 10.72 -2.25 -8.18
CA LYS A 151 11.18 -0.85 -8.18
C LYS A 151 11.12 -0.21 -6.80
N PHE A 152 10.08 -0.49 -6.03
CA PHE A 152 9.96 -0.03 -4.65
C PHE A 152 11.07 -0.58 -3.75
N ASN A 153 11.34 -1.88 -3.84
CA ASN A 153 12.42 -2.51 -3.08
C ASN A 153 13.80 -1.97 -3.48
N GLU A 154 14.02 -1.69 -4.77
CA GLU A 154 15.24 -1.07 -5.25
C GLU A 154 15.40 0.38 -4.78
N ALA A 155 14.33 1.16 -4.75
CA ALA A 155 14.35 2.52 -4.20
C ALA A 155 14.71 2.53 -2.70
N LEU A 156 14.22 1.56 -1.92
CA LEU A 156 14.60 1.39 -0.52
C LEU A 156 16.09 1.03 -0.36
N ARG A 157 16.60 0.09 -1.18
CA ARG A 157 18.02 -0.28 -1.19
C ARG A 157 18.93 0.88 -1.57
N SER A 158 18.54 1.64 -2.58
CA SER A 158 19.24 2.85 -3.01
C SER A 158 19.29 3.92 -1.91
N GLY A 159 18.34 3.89 -0.98
CA GLY A 159 18.34 4.70 0.25
C GLY A 159 19.26 4.19 1.36
N GLY A 160 20.04 3.13 1.13
CA GLY A 160 21.05 2.61 2.07
C GLY A 160 20.51 1.64 3.12
N VAL A 161 19.29 1.13 2.96
CA VAL A 161 18.70 0.14 3.90
C VAL A 161 18.72 -1.26 3.28
N PRO A 162 19.21 -2.30 3.98
CA PRO A 162 19.12 -3.67 3.51
C PRO A 162 17.66 -4.11 3.36
N VAL A 163 17.32 -4.69 2.20
CA VAL A 163 15.97 -5.18 1.90
C VAL A 163 16.01 -6.66 1.56
N ARG A 164 15.30 -7.45 2.37
CA ARG A 164 14.93 -8.84 2.12
C ARG A 164 13.52 -8.88 1.53
N GLU A 165 13.26 -9.87 0.70
CA GLU A 165 12.01 -9.99 -0.04
C GLU A 165 11.43 -11.40 0.11
N GLY A 166 10.11 -11.50 0.02
CA GLY A 166 9.45 -12.77 -0.26
C GLY A 166 9.59 -13.19 -1.73
N ARG A 167 8.72 -14.08 -2.19
CA ARG A 167 8.58 -14.42 -3.61
C ARG A 167 7.21 -13.97 -4.10
N PHE A 168 7.17 -13.06 -5.07
CA PHE A 168 5.93 -12.54 -5.63
C PHE A 168 5.00 -13.67 -6.09
N GLY A 169 3.72 -13.57 -5.73
CA GLY A 169 2.68 -14.54 -6.12
C GLY A 169 2.79 -15.94 -5.49
N ALA A 170 3.82 -16.21 -4.69
CA ALA A 170 3.99 -17.49 -4.03
C ALA A 170 3.17 -17.60 -2.74
N HIS A 171 2.87 -18.82 -2.31
CA HIS A 171 2.35 -19.06 -0.98
C HIS A 171 3.47 -18.91 0.04
N MET A 172 3.43 -17.81 0.80
CA MET A 172 4.44 -17.46 1.79
C MET A 172 3.91 -17.65 3.22
N ARG A 173 4.78 -18.06 4.14
CA ARG A 173 4.53 -17.94 5.58
C ARG A 173 5.43 -16.84 6.12
N VAL A 174 4.82 -15.80 6.67
CA VAL A 174 5.53 -14.64 7.20
C VAL A 174 5.45 -14.66 8.72
N GLY A 175 6.60 -14.74 9.37
CA GLY A 175 6.73 -14.62 10.82
C GLY A 175 7.21 -13.23 11.21
N LEU A 176 6.68 -12.65 12.27
CA LEU A 176 7.22 -11.44 12.86
C LEU A 176 6.98 -11.35 14.37
N VAL A 177 7.82 -10.56 15.03
CA VAL A 177 7.57 -10.04 16.37
C VAL A 177 7.37 -8.53 16.25
N ASN A 178 6.11 -8.09 16.28
CA ASN A 178 5.77 -6.67 16.20
C ASN A 178 6.17 -5.97 17.51
N ASP A 179 7.09 -5.02 17.40
CA ASP A 179 7.70 -4.33 18.52
C ASP A 179 6.97 -3.01 18.80
N GLY A 180 6.31 -2.91 19.95
CA GLY A 180 5.49 -1.77 20.37
C GLY A 180 4.11 -2.19 20.90
N PRO A 181 3.17 -2.66 20.06
CA PRO A 181 3.30 -2.77 18.60
C PRO A 181 3.15 -1.40 17.91
N VAL A 182 3.89 -1.20 16.83
CA VAL A 182 3.74 -0.04 15.93
C VAL A 182 3.36 -0.54 14.55
N THR A 183 2.17 -0.14 14.10
CA THR A 183 1.65 -0.46 12.76
C THR A 183 1.14 0.80 12.09
N ILE A 184 1.65 1.10 10.90
CA ILE A 184 1.34 2.33 10.15
C ILE A 184 0.85 1.94 8.77
N ILE A 185 -0.30 2.46 8.39
CA ILE A 185 -0.87 2.29 7.06
C ILE A 185 -0.59 3.58 6.29
N VAL A 186 -0.02 3.44 5.09
CA VAL A 186 0.19 4.55 4.17
C VAL A 186 -0.48 4.23 2.85
N ASP A 187 -1.36 5.11 2.40
CA ASP A 187 -2.04 5.04 1.11
C ASP A 187 -1.70 6.30 0.31
N THR A 188 -1.06 6.12 -0.84
CA THR A 188 -0.66 7.24 -1.71
C THR A 188 -1.84 8.08 -2.20
N GLU A 189 -3.05 7.50 -2.29
CA GLU A 189 -4.25 8.26 -2.63
C GLU A 189 -4.51 9.38 -1.61
N THR A 190 -4.33 9.07 -0.33
CA THR A 190 -4.76 9.93 0.79
C THR A 190 -3.62 10.66 1.47
N ASN A 191 -2.38 10.15 1.37
CA ASN A 191 -1.23 10.67 2.09
C ASN A 191 -0.22 11.39 1.20
N MET A 192 -0.17 11.08 -0.10
CA MET A 192 0.72 11.77 -1.03
C MET A 192 0.16 13.17 -1.33
N PRO A 193 0.97 14.24 -1.17
CA PRO A 193 0.50 15.59 -1.48
C PRO A 193 0.24 15.72 -2.99
N HIS A 194 -1.01 15.99 -3.36
CA HIS A 194 -1.37 16.35 -4.73
C HIS A 194 -1.14 17.85 -4.92
N LYS A 195 -0.44 18.24 -5.99
CA LYS A 195 -0.38 19.66 -6.38
C LYS A 195 -1.79 20.04 -6.84
N GLY A 196 -2.47 20.85 -6.04
CA GLY A 196 -3.77 21.44 -6.38
C GLY A 196 -3.68 22.46 -7.51
#